data_AF-A0A950UAA6-F1
#
_entry.id   AF-A0A950UAA6-F1
#
_cell.length_a   1.000
_cell.length_b   1.000
_cell.length_c   1.000
_cell.angle_alpha   90.00
_cell.angle_beta   90.00
_cell.angle_gamma   90.00
#
_symmetry.space_group_name_H-M   'P 1'
#
loop_
_entity.id
_entity.type
_entity.pdbx_description
1 polymer ?
#
loop_
_entity_poly.entity_id
_entity_poly.type
_entity_poly.pdbx_seq_one_letter_code
_entity_poly.pdbx_strand_id
1 'polypeptide(L)' 'DAIGTEFGGRHELYVRNYSGNNENIRMEVLFAATGSGQTDAYKGFAEQCMSEYDIDGWTVPDLINPDDVSFLGRSG' A
#
# COMPACT_ATOMS: atom_id res chain seq x y z
N ASP A 1 0.59 -41.15 -1.41
CA ASP A 1 -0.50 -40.50 -2.14
C ASP A 1 -0.79 -39.16 -1.45
N ALA A 2 -0.11 -38.09 -1.86
CA ALA A 2 -0.18 -36.78 -1.20
C ALA A 2 -0.23 -35.59 -2.18
N ILE A 3 0.33 -35.76 -3.39
CA ILE A 3 0.28 -34.83 -4.51
C ILE A 3 0.13 -35.67 -5.80
N GLY A 4 -0.58 -35.17 -6.81
CA GLY A 4 -0.61 -35.75 -8.17
C GLY A 4 -1.59 -36.91 -8.40
N THR A 5 -2.27 -37.39 -7.37
CA THR A 5 -3.44 -38.29 -7.51
C THR A 5 -4.74 -37.49 -7.43
N GLU A 6 -5.88 -38.15 -7.63
CA GLU A 6 -7.18 -37.54 -7.35
C GLU A 6 -7.33 -37.09 -5.89
N PHE A 7 -6.89 -37.90 -4.92
CA PHE A 7 -6.93 -37.55 -3.49
C PHE A 7 -6.05 -36.33 -3.19
N GLY A 8 -4.84 -36.27 -3.79
CA GLY A 8 -3.93 -35.14 -3.69
C GLY A 8 -4.46 -33.88 -4.38
N GLY A 9 -5.05 -34.02 -5.57
CA GLY A 9 -5.64 -32.91 -6.33
C GLY A 9 -6.87 -32.30 -5.64
N ARG A 10 -7.71 -33.13 -5.00
CA ARG A 10 -8.78 -32.65 -4.11
C ARG A 10 -8.21 -31.83 -2.95
N HIS A 11 -7.13 -32.29 -2.33
CA HIS A 11 -6.48 -31.57 -1.23
C HIS A 11 -5.88 -30.23 -1.68
N GLU A 12 -5.29 -30.16 -2.88
CA GLU A 12 -4.81 -28.90 -3.45
C GLU A 12 -5.94 -27.90 -3.67
N LEU A 13 -7.05 -28.33 -4.30
CA LEU A 13 -8.22 -27.48 -4.52
C LEU A 13 -8.85 -27.01 -3.21
N TYR A 14 -8.87 -27.88 -2.20
CA TYR A 14 -9.31 -27.55 -0.85
C TYR A 14 -8.42 -26.48 -0.23
N VAL A 15 -7.10 -26.68 -0.17
CA VAL A 15 -6.16 -25.72 0.43
C VAL A 15 -6.24 -24.35 -0.26
N ARG A 16 -6.45 -24.33 -1.57
CA ARG A 16 -6.52 -23.08 -2.34
C ARG A 16 -7.77 -22.25 -2.07
N ASN A 17 -8.91 -22.87 -1.78
CA ASN A 17 -10.21 -22.18 -1.77
C ASN A 17 -11.02 -22.37 -0.47
N TYR A 18 -10.54 -23.14 0.50
CA TYR A 18 -11.31 -23.48 1.70
C TYR A 18 -11.81 -22.26 2.46
N SER A 19 -10.94 -21.27 2.64
CA SER A 19 -11.26 -20.03 3.36
C SER A 19 -11.82 -18.92 2.46
N GLY A 20 -12.19 -19.24 1.21
CA GLY A 20 -12.75 -18.28 0.26
C GLY A 20 -12.04 -18.31 -1.09
N ASN A 21 -12.67 -17.69 -2.10
CA ASN A 21 -12.03 -17.47 -3.39
C ASN A 21 -10.91 -16.42 -3.29
N ASN A 22 -10.07 -16.36 -4.31
CA ASN A 22 -8.88 -15.52 -4.35
C ASN A 22 -9.15 -14.01 -4.23
N GLU A 23 -10.30 -13.53 -4.68
CA GLU A 23 -10.68 -12.12 -4.52
C GLU A 23 -11.17 -11.85 -3.09
N ASN A 24 -12.07 -12.69 -2.59
CA ASN A 24 -12.77 -12.45 -1.34
C ASN A 24 -11.82 -12.46 -0.14
N ILE A 25 -10.85 -13.40 -0.10
CA ILE A 25 -9.86 -13.42 0.98
C ILE A 25 -9.03 -12.12 1.05
N ARG A 26 -8.78 -11.46 -0.08
CA ARG A 26 -8.04 -10.20 -0.13
C ARG A 26 -8.92 -9.03 0.29
N MET A 27 -10.19 -9.04 -0.14
CA MET A 27 -11.18 -8.04 0.29
C MET A 27 -11.43 -8.10 1.79
N GLU A 28 -11.56 -9.29 2.38
CA GLU A 28 -11.74 -9.46 3.83
C GLU A 28 -10.57 -8.88 4.62
N VAL A 29 -9.33 -9.10 4.17
CA VAL A 29 -8.14 -8.49 4.79
C VAL A 29 -8.19 -6.96 4.69
N LEU A 30 -8.55 -6.41 3.52
CA LEU A 30 -8.70 -4.97 3.35
C LEU A 30 -9.81 -4.38 4.24
N PHE A 31 -10.95 -5.06 4.33
CA PHE A 31 -12.07 -4.62 5.17
C PHE A 31 -11.75 -4.74 6.65
N ALA A 32 -11.01 -5.77 7.07
CA ALA A 32 -10.53 -5.87 8.44
C ALA A 32 -9.54 -4.74 8.78
N ALA A 33 -8.60 -4.42 7.89
CA ALA A 33 -7.69 -3.28 8.06
C ALA A 33 -8.45 -1.95 8.09
N THR A 34 -9.49 -1.82 7.27
CA THR A 34 -10.33 -0.61 7.22
C THR A 34 -11.18 -0.47 8.49
N GLY A 35 -11.87 -1.54 8.92
CA GLY A 35 -12.70 -1.54 10.13
C GLY A 35 -11.90 -1.39 11.42
N SER A 36 -10.61 -1.74 11.42
CA SER A 36 -9.69 -1.52 12.55
C SER A 36 -8.98 -0.16 12.51
N GLY A 37 -9.21 0.67 11.49
CA GLY A 37 -8.57 1.98 11.34
C GLY A 37 -7.12 1.94 10.86
N GLN A 38 -6.55 0.75 10.58
CA GLN A 38 -5.18 0.61 10.06
C GLN A 38 -5.03 1.28 8.70
N THR A 39 -6.05 1.16 7.83
CA THR A 39 -6.04 1.84 6.53
C THR A 39 -5.88 3.35 6.68
N ASP A 40 -6.53 3.95 7.67
CA ASP A 40 -6.44 5.39 7.92
C ASP A 40 -5.09 5.78 8.52
N ALA A 41 -4.52 4.94 9.39
CA ALA A 41 -3.16 5.14 9.88
C ALA A 41 -2.11 5.09 8.74
N TYR A 42 -2.27 4.17 7.79
CA TYR A 42 -1.38 4.08 6.62
C TYR A 42 -1.52 5.29 5.69
N LYS A 43 -2.75 5.77 5.48
CA LYS A 43 -2.98 7.01 4.74
C LYS A 43 -2.38 8.23 5.45
N GLY A 44 -2.61 8.35 6.75
CA GLY A 44 -2.06 9.44 7.57
C GLY A 44 -0.52 9.49 7.53
N PHE A 45 0.13 8.31 7.50
CA PHE A 45 1.58 8.25 7.31
C PHE A 45 2.03 8.80 5.94
N ALA A 46 1.31 8.47 4.86
CA ALA A 46 1.57 9.05 3.55
C ALA A 46 1.26 10.56 3.50
N GLU A 47 0.18 11.00 4.15
CA GLU A 47 -0.20 12.41 4.26
C GLU A 47 0.85 13.22 5.01
N GLN A 48 1.47 12.67 6.05
CA GLN A 48 2.58 13.33 6.75
C GLN A 48 3.72 13.63 5.78
N CYS A 49 4.15 12.65 4.97
CA CYS A 49 5.18 12.86 3.95
C CYS A 49 4.78 13.91 2.91
N MET A 50 3.54 13.85 2.41
CA MET A 50 3.04 14.84 1.44
C MET A 50 2.86 16.24 2.02
N SER A 51 2.75 16.36 3.35
CA SER A 51 2.59 17.67 4.01
C SER A 51 3.87 18.48 4.11
N GLU A 52 5.03 17.84 3.91
CA GLU A 52 6.34 18.47 4.05
C GLU A 52 6.78 19.23 2.78
N TYR A 53 5.99 19.17 1.70
CA TYR A 53 6.24 19.94 0.48
C TYR A 53 4.95 20.36 -0.22
N ASP A 54 5.05 21.37 -1.06
CA ASP A 54 4.02 21.76 -2.01
C ASP A 54 4.66 22.03 -3.40
N ILE A 55 3.94 22.73 -4.27
CA ILE A 55 4.45 23.09 -5.60
C ILE A 55 5.55 24.17 -5.54
N ASP A 56 5.71 24.83 -4.39
CA ASP A 56 6.65 25.92 -4.18
C ASP A 56 7.98 25.44 -3.56
N GLY A 57 7.97 24.33 -2.84
CA GLY A 57 9.17 23.66 -2.34
C GLY A 57 8.90 22.87 -1.05
N TRP A 58 9.94 22.65 -0.26
CA TRP A 58 9.80 22.13 1.10
C TRP A 58 9.13 23.15 2.02
N THR A 59 8.20 22.69 2.85
CA THR A 59 7.47 23.51 3.84
C THR A 59 8.06 23.40 5.24
N VAL A 60 8.95 22.44 5.46
CA VAL A 60 9.64 22.18 6.73
C VAL A 60 11.02 22.86 6.77
N PRO A 61 11.47 23.33 7.95
CA PRO A 61 12.67 24.17 8.06
C PRO A 61 14.00 23.40 8.00
N ASP A 62 13.97 22.09 8.10
CA ASP A 62 15.15 21.21 8.13
C ASP A 62 15.56 20.68 6.74
N LEU A 63 14.79 21.00 5.69
CA LEU A 63 15.10 20.65 4.31
C LEU A 63 15.48 21.89 3.48
N ILE A 64 16.39 21.70 2.53
CA ILE A 64 16.94 22.79 1.69
C ILE A 64 16.24 22.77 0.33
N ASN A 65 15.67 23.92 -0.06
CA ASN A 65 15.11 24.09 -1.40
C ASN A 65 16.20 24.12 -2.48
N PRO A 66 15.93 23.60 -3.68
CA PRO A 66 16.93 23.48 -4.75
C PRO A 66 17.17 24.78 -5.54
N ASP A 67 16.86 25.95 -4.96
CA ASP A 67 16.90 27.26 -5.64
C ASP A 67 18.32 27.65 -6.11
N ASP A 68 19.35 27.13 -5.47
CA ASP A 68 20.76 27.40 -5.75
C ASP A 68 21.38 26.48 -6.82
N VAL A 69 20.71 25.36 -7.13
CA VAL A 69 21.20 24.34 -8.08
C VAL A 69 20.27 24.12 -9.26
N SER A 70 19.02 24.58 -9.19
CA SER A 70 18.07 24.44 -10.30
C SER A 70 18.45 25.34 -11.47
N PHE A 71 18.76 24.75 -12.62
CA PHE A 71 18.96 25.47 -13.89
C PHE A 71 17.65 25.98 -14.51
N LEU A 72 16.52 25.44 -14.04
CA LEU A 72 15.19 25.91 -14.40
C LEU A 72 14.78 26.95 -13.35
N GLY A 73 15.11 28.22 -13.61
CA GLY A 73 14.66 29.32 -12.75
C GLY A 73 13.14 29.36 -12.68
N ARG A 74 12.58 29.58 -11.48
CA ARG A 74 11.13 29.78 -11.30
C ARG A 74 10.70 30.98 -12.13
N SER A 75 10.02 30.72 -13.24
CA SER A 75 9.40 31.75 -14.06
C SER A 75 7.98 31.94 -13.56
N GLY A 76 7.79 32.87 -12.61
CA GLY A 76 6.48 33.19 -12.02
C GLY A 76 6.60 33.69 -10.60
#